data_AF-F1YVJ1-F1
#
_entry.id   AF-F1YVJ1-F1
#
_cell.length_a   1.000
_cell.length_b   1.000
_cell.length_c   1.000
_cell.angle_alpha   90.00
_cell.angle_beta   90.00
_cell.angle_gamma   90.00
#
_symmetry.space_group_name_H-M   'P 1'
#
loop_
_entity.id
_entity.type
_entity.pdbx_description
1 polymer ?
#
loop_
_entity_poly.entity_id
_entity_poly.type
_entity_poly.pdbx_seq_one_letter_code
_entity_poly.pdbx_strand_id
1 'polypeptide(L)'
;MRLVPRLFGAADWPLYVSRERERLRAYNTRLANPILAASNANTCLCPPFSAGTLARAGRYRPIAQMFLCLKGRFRMISASKKVFRKVALGVTLAVTVVPAAVSALVSTAHAERSERFGGDFTAEHNATSHPTGKVDAVFFPSTHELRYTITWDGLSGQVTVAHFHGPADPGQEAGHMITLKGPFKSPFSGTAILTADQEKALHDGKMYLNLHTAAYPKGEARAQLTSPYNGDTAHTDPNRT
;
A
#
# COMPACT_ATOMS: atom_id res chain seq x y z
N MET A 1 -36.96 -37.40 45.95
CA MET A 1 -36.55 -36.06 46.42
C MET A 1 -35.32 -35.63 45.61
N ARG A 2 -35.49 -34.63 44.72
CA ARG A 2 -34.51 -33.69 44.09
C ARG A 2 -33.20 -34.29 43.48
N LEU A 3 -32.99 -34.35 42.14
CA LEU A 3 -32.70 -33.29 41.14
C LEU A 3 -31.66 -32.24 41.61
N VAL A 4 -30.47 -32.18 41.00
CA VAL A 4 -29.97 -31.16 40.02
C VAL A 4 -28.63 -31.62 39.38
N PRO A 5 -28.35 -31.39 38.07
CA PRO A 5 -27.11 -31.74 37.36
C PRO A 5 -26.07 -30.59 37.25
N ARG A 6 -24.83 -30.96 36.87
CA ARG A 6 -23.71 -30.08 36.49
C ARG A 6 -24.08 -29.17 35.30
N LEU A 7 -23.79 -27.87 35.43
CA LEU A 7 -23.73 -26.91 34.32
C LEU A 7 -22.27 -26.65 33.96
N PHE A 8 -21.89 -26.97 32.71
CA PHE A 8 -20.75 -26.39 32.02
C PHE A 8 -21.22 -25.10 31.35
N GLY A 9 -20.60 -23.97 31.68
CA GLY A 9 -20.78 -22.71 30.95
C GLY A 9 -19.76 -22.62 29.82
N ALA A 10 -20.22 -22.75 28.58
CA ALA A 10 -19.52 -22.27 27.40
C ALA A 10 -19.73 -20.75 27.31
N ALA A 11 -18.65 -19.98 27.23
CA ALA A 11 -18.70 -18.54 27.00
C ALA A 11 -18.46 -18.23 25.52
N ASP A 12 -19.31 -17.35 25.01
CA ASP A 12 -19.56 -16.98 23.62
C ASP A 12 -18.35 -16.42 22.86
N TRP A 13 -18.07 -16.98 21.67
CA TRP A 13 -17.15 -16.40 20.67
C TRP A 13 -17.75 -16.13 19.26
N PRO A 14 -19.01 -16.46 18.87
CA PRO A 14 -19.41 -16.24 17.47
C PRO A 14 -20.06 -14.87 17.14
N LEU A 15 -20.22 -13.94 18.09
CA LEU A 15 -21.01 -12.71 17.83
C LEU A 15 -20.21 -11.47 17.40
N TYR A 16 -18.88 -11.48 17.47
CA TYR A 16 -18.07 -10.32 17.05
C TYR A 16 -17.77 -10.31 15.52
N VAL A 17 -17.72 -11.48 14.87
CA VAL A 17 -17.32 -11.62 13.45
C VAL A 17 -18.51 -11.53 12.47
N SER A 18 -19.75 -11.48 12.95
CA SER A 18 -20.95 -11.32 12.11
C SER A 18 -21.31 -9.85 11.87
N ARG A 19 -21.11 -8.97 12.85
CA ARG A 19 -21.53 -7.56 12.78
C ARG A 19 -20.66 -6.70 11.85
N GLU A 20 -19.39 -7.06 11.69
CA GLU A 20 -18.48 -6.38 10.74
C GLU A 20 -18.73 -6.83 9.28
N ARG A 21 -19.24 -8.05 9.11
CA ARG A 21 -19.54 -8.66 7.80
C ARG A 21 -20.78 -8.04 7.14
N GLU A 22 -21.76 -7.61 7.94
CA GLU A 22 -22.94 -6.88 7.45
C GLU A 22 -22.65 -5.41 7.13
N ARG A 23 -21.73 -4.76 7.86
CA ARG A 23 -21.28 -3.39 7.57
C ARG A 23 -20.54 -3.27 6.23
N LEU A 24 -19.72 -4.25 5.88
CA LEU A 24 -19.01 -4.28 4.59
C LEU A 24 -19.92 -4.63 3.40
N ARG A 25 -21.01 -5.37 3.61
CA ARG A 25 -22.04 -5.60 2.57
C ARG A 25 -22.92 -4.37 2.29
N ALA A 26 -23.19 -3.56 3.31
CA ALA A 26 -23.96 -2.32 3.16
C ALA A 26 -23.16 -1.17 2.50
N TYR A 27 -21.82 -1.22 2.58
CA TYR A 27 -20.94 -0.24 1.91
C TYR A 27 -20.80 -0.54 0.41
N ASN A 28 -20.70 -1.81 0.01
CA ASN A 28 -20.52 -2.20 -1.39
C ASN A 28 -21.78 -2.10 -2.27
N THR A 29 -22.97 -1.99 -1.68
CA THR A 29 -24.23 -1.82 -2.45
C THR A 29 -24.57 -0.35 -2.75
N ARG A 30 -23.82 0.63 -2.22
CA ARG A 30 -24.03 2.08 -2.49
C ARG A 30 -23.10 2.69 -3.54
N LEU A 31 -22.16 1.94 -4.10
CA LEU A 31 -21.25 2.42 -5.15
C LEU A 31 -21.52 1.81 -6.54
N ALA A 32 -22.51 0.92 -6.65
CA ALA A 32 -22.99 0.40 -7.92
C ALA A 32 -24.27 1.15 -8.35
N ASN A 33 -24.16 1.92 -9.45
CA ASN A 33 -25.16 2.77 -10.12
C ASN A 33 -25.36 4.20 -9.59
N PRO A 34 -24.95 5.18 -10.41
CA PRO A 34 -25.91 6.16 -10.86
C PRO A 34 -25.74 6.44 -12.37
N ILE A 35 -26.36 5.61 -13.21
CA ILE A 35 -26.87 6.06 -14.50
C ILE A 35 -28.39 5.85 -14.37
N LEU A 36 -29.16 6.94 -14.50
CA LEU A 36 -30.61 7.09 -14.26
C LEU A 36 -31.02 7.59 -12.86
N ALA A 37 -30.78 8.86 -12.57
CA ALA A 37 -31.71 9.69 -11.79
C ALA A 37 -31.39 11.18 -11.98
N ALA A 38 -32.45 11.98 -12.09
CA ALA A 38 -32.50 13.45 -12.14
C ALA A 38 -32.36 14.11 -13.53
N SER A 39 -33.42 13.99 -14.33
CA SER A 39 -33.87 15.08 -15.19
C SER A 39 -34.64 16.11 -14.35
N ASN A 40 -34.36 17.39 -14.62
CA ASN A 40 -35.21 18.58 -14.44
C ASN A 40 -35.83 18.84 -13.05
N ALA A 41 -35.19 19.72 -12.29
CA ALA A 41 -35.90 20.67 -11.41
C ALA A 41 -35.29 22.07 -11.59
N ASN A 42 -36.08 22.91 -12.25
CA ASN A 42 -35.86 24.33 -12.46
C ASN A 42 -36.03 25.11 -11.15
N THR A 43 -35.38 26.28 -11.11
CA THR A 43 -35.65 27.46 -10.28
C THR A 43 -35.47 27.35 -8.76
N CYS A 44 -34.54 28.14 -8.23
CA CYS A 44 -34.85 29.06 -7.13
C CYS A 44 -33.83 30.22 -7.05
N LEU A 45 -34.40 31.40 -6.84
CA LEU A 45 -33.81 32.73 -6.98
C LEU A 45 -32.85 33.12 -5.84
N CYS A 46 -31.91 34.00 -6.19
CA CYS A 46 -31.14 34.83 -5.25
C CYS A 46 -32.02 35.91 -4.60
N PRO A 47 -31.78 36.27 -3.32
CA PRO A 47 -32.07 37.60 -2.80
C PRO A 47 -30.83 38.53 -2.79
N PRO A 48 -31.02 39.85 -2.72
CA PRO A 48 -30.06 40.85 -3.20
C PRO A 48 -29.00 41.29 -2.18
N PHE A 49 -27.91 41.81 -2.74
CA PHE A 49 -26.82 42.56 -2.12
C PHE A 49 -27.29 43.68 -1.19
N SER A 50 -26.69 43.76 0.00
CA SER A 50 -26.62 45.00 0.80
C SER A 50 -25.22 45.58 0.73
N ALA A 51 -25.16 46.86 0.40
CA ALA A 51 -23.97 47.70 0.33
C ALA A 51 -23.45 48.04 1.74
N GLY A 52 -22.12 48.08 1.88
CA GLY A 52 -21.47 48.51 3.12
C GLY A 52 -19.98 48.83 2.92
N THR A 53 -19.70 50.13 2.79
CA THR A 53 -18.56 50.84 3.42
C THR A 53 -17.12 50.44 3.03
N LEU A 54 -16.41 51.34 2.36
CA LEU A 54 -15.39 52.20 3.01
C LEU A 54 -14.74 53.16 2.01
N ALA A 55 -14.87 54.44 2.34
CA ALA A 55 -14.28 55.55 1.63
C ALA A 55 -12.75 55.61 1.85
N ARG A 56 -12.10 56.01 0.77
CA ARG A 56 -10.66 56.14 0.52
C ARG A 56 -10.07 57.36 1.23
N ALA A 57 -8.99 57.17 1.97
CA ALA A 57 -8.15 58.26 2.49
C ALA A 57 -7.00 58.60 1.51
N GLY A 58 -6.99 59.84 1.03
CA GLY A 58 -5.87 60.77 1.20
C GLY A 58 -4.54 60.62 0.43
N ARG A 59 -4.34 61.58 -0.50
CA ARG A 59 -3.12 62.41 -0.71
C ARG A 59 -1.98 61.93 -1.63
N TYR A 60 -2.07 62.41 -2.88
CA TYR A 60 -1.12 63.27 -3.62
C TYR A 60 0.36 63.36 -3.18
N ARG A 61 1.27 63.11 -4.13
CA ARG A 61 2.40 63.99 -4.52
C ARG A 61 2.78 63.79 -6.01
N PRO A 62 2.95 64.85 -6.83
CA PRO A 62 3.43 64.77 -8.22
C PRO A 62 4.77 65.48 -8.43
N ILE A 63 5.73 64.95 -9.22
CA ILE A 63 6.81 65.75 -9.87
C ILE A 63 7.27 65.08 -11.20
N ALA A 64 7.22 65.88 -12.28
CA ALA A 64 7.98 65.91 -13.56
C ALA A 64 8.20 64.61 -14.38
N GLN A 65 7.60 64.43 -15.57
CA GLN A 65 7.95 65.02 -16.89
C GLN A 65 9.44 64.95 -17.25
N MET A 66 9.78 64.10 -18.23
CA MET A 66 10.67 64.51 -19.31
C MET A 66 10.36 63.74 -20.60
N PHE A 67 10.18 64.51 -21.68
CA PHE A 67 9.98 64.10 -23.06
C PHE A 67 11.19 63.31 -23.59
N LEU A 68 10.95 62.28 -24.41
CA LEU A 68 11.72 62.16 -25.64
C LEU A 68 10.91 61.51 -26.77
N CYS A 69 10.79 62.29 -27.83
CA CYS A 69 10.21 62.01 -29.12
C CYS A 69 11.12 61.07 -29.92
N LEU A 70 10.60 60.01 -30.52
CA LEU A 70 11.21 59.47 -31.72
C LEU A 70 10.14 59.06 -32.75
N LYS A 71 10.13 59.85 -33.82
CA LYS A 71 9.34 59.70 -35.04
C LYS A 71 9.89 58.51 -35.84
N GLY A 72 9.02 57.57 -36.23
CA GLY A 72 9.35 56.48 -37.16
C GLY A 72 8.19 56.26 -38.12
N ARG A 73 8.44 56.44 -39.41
CA ARG A 73 7.47 56.72 -40.49
C ARG A 73 6.57 55.53 -40.84
N PHE A 74 5.26 55.75 -40.78
CA PHE A 74 4.26 54.96 -41.51
C PHE A 74 4.33 55.32 -43.00
N ARG A 75 4.55 54.32 -43.86
CA ARG A 75 4.36 54.46 -45.32
C ARG A 75 3.16 53.60 -45.71
N MET A 76 1.99 54.25 -45.73
CA MET A 76 0.75 53.71 -46.26
C MET A 76 0.90 53.54 -47.78
N ILE A 77 0.83 52.30 -48.27
CA ILE A 77 0.54 52.05 -49.69
C ILE A 77 -0.98 52.03 -49.83
N SER A 78 -1.44 53.04 -50.57
CA SER A 78 -2.82 53.29 -50.94
C SER A 78 -3.42 52.15 -51.77
N ALA A 79 -4.58 51.70 -51.31
CA ALA A 79 -5.76 51.23 -52.03
C ALA A 79 -5.63 50.85 -53.51
N SER A 80 -6.08 49.63 -53.83
CA SER A 80 -6.89 49.41 -55.03
C SER A 80 -8.16 48.64 -54.65
N LYS A 81 -9.24 49.41 -54.54
CA LYS A 81 -10.63 48.94 -54.48
C LYS A 81 -11.02 48.51 -55.89
N LYS A 82 -11.35 47.23 -56.07
CA LYS A 82 -12.10 46.59 -57.18
C LYS A 82 -11.97 45.10 -56.85
N VAL A 83 -12.98 44.33 -56.47
CA VAL A 83 -14.31 44.18 -57.07
C VAL A 83 -15.23 43.57 -56.00
N PHE A 84 -16.30 44.29 -55.66
CA PHE A 84 -17.44 43.70 -54.95
C PHE A 84 -18.24 42.85 -55.93
N ARG A 85 -18.38 41.55 -55.66
CA ARG A 85 -19.48 40.74 -56.23
C ARG A 85 -19.83 39.60 -55.27
N LYS A 86 -21.03 39.74 -54.69
CA LYS A 86 -21.99 38.70 -54.28
C LYS A 86 -21.72 37.91 -52.98
N VAL A 87 -22.41 38.39 -51.93
CA VAL A 87 -23.34 37.64 -51.08
C VAL A 87 -23.28 36.11 -51.19
N ALA A 88 -22.81 35.45 -50.13
CA ALA A 88 -23.54 34.34 -49.51
C ALA A 88 -22.89 34.02 -48.16
N LEU A 89 -23.70 34.17 -47.13
CA LEU A 89 -23.50 33.68 -45.78
C LEU A 89 -23.22 32.17 -45.84
N GLY A 90 -22.08 31.73 -45.32
CA GLY A 90 -21.70 30.33 -45.31
C GLY A 90 -20.71 30.08 -44.19
N VAL A 91 -21.21 30.10 -42.96
CA VAL A 91 -20.49 29.59 -41.78
C VAL A 91 -20.32 28.08 -42.00
N THR A 92 -19.17 27.67 -42.53
CA THR A 92 -18.70 26.29 -42.43
C THR A 92 -17.58 26.25 -41.40
N LEU A 93 -17.97 25.78 -40.22
CA LEU A 93 -17.12 25.42 -39.11
C LEU A 93 -16.20 24.27 -39.57
N ALA A 94 -15.01 24.59 -40.08
CA ALA A 94 -13.97 23.59 -40.28
C ALA A 94 -13.39 23.25 -38.90
N VAL A 95 -14.02 22.27 -38.24
CA VAL A 95 -13.52 21.68 -37.01
C VAL A 95 -12.17 21.03 -37.31
N THR A 96 -11.08 21.74 -37.04
CA THR A 96 -9.75 21.15 -36.99
C THR A 96 -9.66 20.30 -35.72
N VAL A 97 -10.06 19.03 -35.77
CA VAL A 97 -9.71 18.06 -34.73
C VAL A 97 -8.32 17.52 -35.06
N VAL A 98 -7.29 18.17 -34.53
CA VAL A 98 -5.95 17.58 -34.40
C VAL A 98 -5.96 16.75 -33.11
N PRO A 99 -5.47 15.50 -33.12
CA PRO A 99 -5.78 14.50 -32.10
C PRO A 99 -4.94 14.73 -30.86
N ALA A 100 -5.56 15.14 -29.76
CA ALA A 100 -4.95 15.01 -28.45
C ALA A 100 -5.12 13.56 -27.98
N ALA A 101 -4.23 12.68 -28.45
CA ALA A 101 -3.99 11.41 -27.78
C ALA A 101 -3.38 11.71 -26.41
N VAL A 102 -4.25 12.00 -25.43
CA VAL A 102 -3.89 11.91 -24.02
C VAL A 102 -3.79 10.42 -23.74
N SER A 103 -2.64 9.84 -24.04
CA SER A 103 -2.24 8.57 -23.43
C SER A 103 -2.09 8.85 -21.95
N ALA A 104 -3.20 8.74 -21.22
CA ALA A 104 -3.18 8.66 -19.78
C ALA A 104 -2.32 7.44 -19.45
N LEU A 105 -1.08 7.70 -19.02
CA LEU A 105 -0.29 6.74 -18.27
C LEU A 105 -1.02 6.54 -16.95
N VAL A 106 -2.09 5.75 -16.98
CA VAL A 106 -2.62 5.14 -15.78
C VAL A 106 -1.56 4.11 -15.43
N SER A 107 -0.56 4.52 -14.63
CA SER A 107 0.18 3.56 -13.83
C SER A 107 -0.89 2.83 -13.03
N THR A 108 -1.19 1.61 -13.42
CA THR A 108 -1.91 0.69 -12.56
C THR A 108 -1.07 0.62 -11.30
N ALA A 109 -1.48 1.35 -10.26
CA ALA A 109 -0.99 1.12 -8.92
C ALA A 109 -1.44 -0.29 -8.58
N HIS A 110 -0.63 -1.28 -8.98
CA HIS A 110 -0.75 -2.62 -8.46
C HIS A 110 -0.54 -2.45 -6.96
N ALA A 111 -1.62 -2.61 -6.19
CA ALA A 111 -1.48 -2.79 -4.76
C ALA A 111 -0.55 -3.99 -4.59
N GLU A 112 0.68 -3.72 -4.14
CA GLU A 112 1.70 -4.74 -4.04
C GLU A 112 1.21 -5.76 -3.02
N ARG A 113 0.93 -6.96 -3.50
CA ARG A 113 0.33 -8.01 -2.68
C ARG A 113 1.38 -8.46 -1.68
N SER A 114 0.98 -8.66 -0.43
CA SER A 114 1.86 -9.26 0.56
C SER A 114 2.33 -10.66 0.12
N GLU A 115 3.58 -10.98 0.39
CA GLU A 115 4.21 -12.23 -0.02
C GLU A 115 4.42 -13.14 1.19
N ARG A 116 4.11 -14.44 1.06
CA ARG A 116 4.33 -15.42 2.13
C ARG A 116 5.67 -16.13 1.96
N PHE A 117 6.41 -16.20 3.06
CA PHE A 117 7.67 -16.92 3.21
C PHE A 117 7.58 -17.87 4.38
N GLY A 118 8.46 -18.87 4.40
CA GLY A 118 8.62 -19.71 5.57
C GLY A 118 9.55 -20.89 5.35
N GLY A 119 9.72 -21.65 6.42
CA GLY A 119 10.58 -22.81 6.46
C GLY A 119 10.36 -23.63 7.72
N ASP A 120 10.52 -24.94 7.60
CA ASP A 120 10.46 -25.86 8.73
C ASP A 120 11.84 -25.95 9.41
N PHE A 121 11.83 -26.15 10.73
CA PHE A 121 13.08 -26.29 11.49
C PHE A 121 13.75 -27.64 11.23
N THR A 122 15.06 -27.60 11.03
CA THR A 122 15.96 -28.75 11.06
C THR A 122 17.12 -28.49 12.00
N ALA A 123 17.78 -29.55 12.48
CA ALA A 123 18.95 -29.42 13.34
C ALA A 123 20.14 -28.83 12.57
N GLU A 124 20.94 -27.99 13.23
CA GLU A 124 22.17 -27.41 12.68
C GLU A 124 23.36 -27.66 13.63
N HIS A 125 24.59 -27.41 13.15
CA HIS A 125 25.83 -27.53 13.93
C HIS A 125 26.02 -28.89 14.63
N ASN A 126 25.60 -29.96 13.96
CA ASN A 126 25.62 -31.34 14.48
C ASN A 126 24.81 -31.53 15.78
N ALA A 127 23.77 -30.71 15.99
CA ALA A 127 22.85 -30.93 17.07
C ALA A 127 22.16 -32.29 16.94
N THR A 128 22.10 -33.04 18.05
CA THR A 128 21.43 -34.34 18.11
C THR A 128 19.95 -34.23 18.47
N SER A 129 19.47 -33.02 18.73
CA SER A 129 18.06 -32.70 18.92
C SER A 129 17.28 -32.91 17.62
N HIS A 130 15.97 -33.11 17.74
CA HIS A 130 15.07 -33.21 16.60
C HIS A 130 14.07 -32.05 16.64
N PRO A 131 14.52 -30.81 16.28
CA PRO A 131 13.64 -29.67 16.30
C PRO A 131 12.49 -29.87 15.31
N THR A 132 11.30 -29.47 15.73
CA THR A 132 10.11 -29.40 14.89
C THR A 132 9.51 -28.01 14.98
N GLY A 133 8.53 -27.71 14.13
CA GLY A 133 7.93 -26.39 14.02
C GLY A 133 8.46 -25.63 12.82
N LYS A 134 8.09 -24.35 12.69
CA LYS A 134 8.33 -23.56 11.50
C LYS A 134 8.44 -22.07 11.76
N VAL A 135 8.91 -21.37 10.74
CA VAL A 135 8.73 -19.93 10.56
C VAL A 135 7.67 -19.73 9.49
N ASP A 136 6.62 -19.00 9.82
CA ASP A 136 5.64 -18.48 8.87
C ASP A 136 5.75 -16.95 8.86
N ALA A 137 6.06 -16.39 7.71
CA ALA A 137 6.28 -14.96 7.56
C ALA A 137 5.51 -14.37 6.38
N VAL A 138 5.07 -13.13 6.54
CA VAL A 138 4.41 -12.34 5.51
C VAL A 138 5.17 -11.02 5.35
N PHE A 139 5.67 -10.79 4.15
CA PHE A 139 6.36 -9.57 3.76
C PHE A 139 5.38 -8.58 3.11
N PHE A 140 5.46 -7.32 3.52
CA PHE A 140 4.65 -6.21 3.02
C PHE A 140 5.55 -5.22 2.28
N PRO A 141 5.60 -5.29 0.94
CA PRO A 141 6.55 -4.50 0.16
C PRO A 141 6.37 -2.99 0.30
N SER A 142 5.12 -2.51 0.46
CA SER A 142 4.82 -1.08 0.62
C SER A 142 5.45 -0.46 1.87
N THR A 143 5.72 -1.26 2.89
CA THR A 143 6.27 -0.81 4.19
C THR A 143 7.61 -1.45 4.51
N HIS A 144 8.15 -2.29 3.63
CA HIS A 144 9.37 -3.07 3.88
C HIS A 144 9.29 -3.89 5.19
N GLU A 145 8.08 -4.32 5.59
CA GLU A 145 7.83 -4.96 6.88
C GLU A 145 7.68 -6.47 6.72
N LEU A 146 8.49 -7.24 7.44
CA LEU A 146 8.35 -8.68 7.62
C LEU A 146 7.61 -8.95 8.93
N ARG A 147 6.43 -9.55 8.86
CA ARG A 147 5.71 -10.10 10.01
C ARG A 147 5.95 -11.59 10.09
N TYR A 148 6.28 -12.12 11.26
CA TYR A 148 6.58 -13.54 11.40
C TYR A 148 5.94 -14.14 12.66
N THR A 149 5.64 -15.44 12.56
CA THR A 149 5.32 -16.32 13.68
C THR A 149 6.23 -17.53 13.61
N ILE A 150 6.82 -17.86 14.75
CA ILE A 150 7.82 -18.91 14.90
C ILE A 150 7.26 -19.89 15.92
N THR A 151 7.16 -21.15 15.52
CA THR A 151 6.84 -22.26 16.41
C THR A 151 8.02 -23.21 16.45
N TRP A 152 8.34 -23.70 17.64
CA TRP A 152 9.33 -24.75 17.81
C TRP A 152 8.96 -25.69 18.94
N ASP A 153 9.47 -26.91 18.83
CA ASP A 153 9.54 -27.93 19.87
C ASP A 153 10.77 -28.82 19.62
N GLY A 154 11.13 -29.70 20.56
CA GLY A 154 12.18 -30.70 20.39
C GLY A 154 13.62 -30.16 20.47
N LEU A 155 13.81 -28.95 21.01
CA LEU A 155 15.13 -28.41 21.35
C LEU A 155 15.64 -28.99 22.67
N SER A 156 16.96 -28.97 22.84
CA SER A 156 17.67 -29.42 24.06
C SER A 156 17.40 -28.56 25.29
N GLY A 157 16.87 -27.34 25.12
CA GLY A 157 16.55 -26.45 26.22
C GLY A 157 15.84 -25.18 25.78
N GLN A 158 15.78 -24.20 26.69
CA GLN A 158 15.18 -22.90 26.41
C GLN A 158 15.98 -22.12 25.35
N VAL A 159 15.27 -21.49 24.42
CA VAL A 159 15.86 -20.55 23.46
C VAL A 159 16.41 -19.35 24.21
N THR A 160 17.70 -19.10 24.03
CA THR A 160 18.44 -18.00 24.65
C THR A 160 18.65 -16.84 23.68
N VAL A 161 18.76 -17.13 22.39
CA VAL A 161 18.97 -16.16 21.31
C VAL A 161 18.25 -16.66 20.06
N ALA A 162 17.71 -15.74 19.27
CA ALA A 162 17.13 -16.04 17.97
C ALA A 162 17.50 -14.94 16.96
N HIS A 163 17.96 -15.34 15.78
CA HIS A 163 18.49 -14.43 14.77
C HIS A 163 17.99 -14.80 13.38
N PHE A 164 17.61 -13.81 12.58
CA PHE A 164 17.64 -14.00 11.13
C PHE A 164 19.07 -13.78 10.64
N HIS A 165 19.59 -14.74 9.88
CA HIS A 165 20.89 -14.74 9.26
C HIS A 165 20.78 -14.68 7.74
N GLY A 166 21.87 -14.31 7.09
CA GLY A 166 22.00 -14.34 5.64
C GLY A 166 23.03 -13.33 5.12
N PRO A 167 23.20 -13.24 3.79
CA PRO A 167 22.67 -14.18 2.82
C PRO A 167 23.49 -15.48 2.82
N ALA A 168 22.84 -16.65 2.89
CA ALA A 168 23.49 -17.95 2.76
C ALA A 168 22.57 -18.97 2.07
N ASP A 169 23.17 -19.84 1.26
CA ASP A 169 22.46 -21.00 0.72
C ASP A 169 22.16 -22.03 1.84
N PRO A 170 21.19 -22.94 1.65
CA PRO A 170 20.92 -24.01 2.60
C PRO A 170 22.19 -24.81 2.94
N GLY A 171 22.44 -24.99 4.24
CA GLY A 171 23.65 -25.68 4.73
C GLY A 171 24.92 -24.83 4.78
N GLN A 172 24.86 -23.55 4.38
CA GLN A 172 25.94 -22.58 4.57
C GLN A 172 25.64 -21.61 5.71
N GLU A 173 26.69 -21.15 6.39
CA GLU A 173 26.60 -20.18 7.48
C GLU A 173 26.83 -18.75 6.96
N ALA A 174 26.14 -17.78 7.56
CA ALA A 174 26.39 -16.34 7.38
C ALA A 174 26.26 -15.59 8.71
N GLY A 175 26.62 -14.31 8.71
CA GLY A 175 26.39 -13.41 9.85
C GLY A 175 24.90 -13.20 10.14
N HIS A 176 24.58 -12.71 11.34
CA HIS A 176 23.22 -12.33 11.68
C HIS A 176 22.86 -10.99 11.01
N MET A 177 21.65 -10.92 10.46
CA MET A 177 21.05 -9.74 9.87
C MET A 177 20.12 -9.03 10.86
N ILE A 178 19.34 -9.79 11.64
CA ILE A 178 18.33 -9.25 12.55
C ILE A 178 18.39 -10.02 13.86
N THR A 179 18.51 -9.29 14.98
CA THR A 179 18.40 -9.87 16.32
C THR A 179 16.98 -9.75 16.86
N LEU A 180 16.38 -10.90 17.18
CA LEU A 180 15.06 -10.95 17.81
C LEU A 180 15.20 -10.65 19.30
N LYS A 181 14.26 -9.89 19.85
CA LYS A 181 14.23 -9.55 21.27
C LYS A 181 13.31 -10.51 22.00
N GLY A 182 13.82 -11.13 23.06
CA GLY A 182 13.02 -11.97 23.95
C GLY A 182 12.05 -11.17 24.83
N PRO A 183 11.34 -11.85 25.75
CA PRO A 183 11.51 -13.27 26.11
C PRO A 183 11.02 -14.24 25.04
N PHE A 184 11.74 -15.35 24.84
CA PHE A 184 11.40 -16.36 23.84
C PHE A 184 10.48 -17.44 24.43
N LYS A 185 9.28 -17.56 23.86
CA LYS A 185 8.29 -18.61 24.15
C LYS A 185 7.63 -19.01 22.84
N SER A 186 7.41 -20.30 22.63
CA SER A 186 6.70 -20.84 21.46
C SER A 186 5.19 -20.84 21.73
N PRO A 187 4.32 -20.30 20.85
CA PRO A 187 4.65 -19.55 19.64
C PRO A 187 5.22 -18.15 19.93
N PHE A 188 6.17 -17.70 19.12
CA PHE A 188 6.78 -16.37 19.18
C PHE A 188 6.45 -15.58 17.91
N SER A 189 5.92 -14.38 18.04
CA SER A 189 5.60 -13.52 16.89
C SER A 189 6.25 -12.15 17.01
N GLY A 190 6.50 -11.53 15.87
CA GLY A 190 7.08 -10.20 15.83
C GLY A 190 7.06 -9.60 14.44
N THR A 191 7.66 -8.42 14.33
CA THR A 191 7.84 -7.71 13.08
C THR A 191 9.27 -7.21 12.95
N ALA A 192 9.71 -6.97 11.72
CA ALA A 192 10.99 -6.33 11.41
C ALA A 192 10.83 -5.47 10.16
N ILE A 193 11.39 -4.26 10.18
CA ILE A 193 11.58 -3.48 8.95
C ILE A 193 12.88 -3.94 8.32
N LEU A 194 12.82 -4.38 7.06
CA LEU A 194 13.95 -4.91 6.33
C LEU A 194 14.67 -3.78 5.59
N THR A 195 16.00 -3.87 5.56
CA THR A 195 16.82 -3.11 4.63
C THR A 195 16.78 -3.76 3.25
N ALA A 196 17.13 -3.02 2.20
CA ALA A 196 17.15 -3.55 0.83
C ALA A 196 17.98 -4.84 0.68
N ASP A 197 19.11 -4.95 1.38
CA ASP A 197 19.96 -6.15 1.35
C ASP A 197 19.30 -7.35 2.05
N GLN A 198 18.57 -7.10 3.14
CA GLN A 198 17.81 -8.14 3.85
C GLN A 198 16.61 -8.62 3.04
N GLU A 199 15.90 -7.71 2.38
CA GLU A 199 14.82 -8.05 1.46
C GLU A 199 15.33 -8.89 0.31
N LYS A 200 16.44 -8.47 -0.31
CA LYS A 200 17.08 -9.25 -1.36
C LYS A 200 17.42 -10.65 -0.87
N ALA A 201 17.98 -10.79 0.33
CA ALA A 201 18.27 -12.10 0.91
C ALA A 201 17.01 -12.94 1.17
N LEU A 202 15.90 -12.31 1.58
CA LEU A 202 14.61 -12.99 1.75
C LEU A 202 14.06 -13.50 0.42
N HIS A 203 14.01 -12.64 -0.61
CA HIS A 203 13.50 -13.00 -1.94
C HIS A 203 14.39 -14.01 -2.67
N ASP A 204 15.72 -13.96 -2.46
CA ASP A 204 16.66 -14.95 -3.00
C ASP A 204 16.60 -16.30 -2.25
N GLY A 205 15.77 -16.42 -1.20
CA GLY A 205 15.70 -17.62 -0.37
C GLY A 205 16.98 -17.89 0.43
N LYS A 206 17.77 -16.84 0.68
CA LYS A 206 19.07 -16.87 1.38
C LYS A 206 19.01 -16.35 2.81
N MET A 207 17.81 -16.00 3.30
CA MET A 207 17.56 -15.67 4.70
C MET A 207 17.11 -16.92 5.47
N TYR A 208 17.63 -17.11 6.68
CA TYR A 208 17.21 -18.20 7.56
C TYR A 208 17.09 -17.75 9.01
N LEU A 209 16.19 -18.36 9.77
CA LEU A 209 16.10 -18.17 11.21
C LEU A 209 16.94 -19.22 11.92
N ASN A 210 17.76 -18.77 12.87
CA ASN A 210 18.50 -19.63 13.77
C ASN A 210 17.98 -19.49 15.22
N LEU A 211 17.77 -20.61 15.92
CA LEU A 211 17.47 -20.67 17.34
C LEU A 211 18.65 -21.24 18.11
N HIS A 212 19.07 -20.53 19.16
CA HIS A 212 20.21 -20.91 20.00
C HIS A 212 19.72 -21.32 21.40
N THR A 213 20.35 -22.36 21.95
CA THR A 213 20.15 -22.79 23.34
C THR A 213 21.48 -22.82 24.08
N ALA A 214 21.44 -23.09 25.39
CA ALA A 214 22.64 -23.21 26.20
C ALA A 214 23.57 -24.34 25.72
N ALA A 215 23.02 -25.46 25.21
CA ALA A 215 23.82 -26.58 24.69
C ALA A 215 24.41 -26.29 23.31
N TYR A 216 23.73 -25.47 22.50
CA TYR A 216 24.14 -25.12 21.14
C TYR A 216 24.16 -23.59 20.95
N PRO A 217 25.17 -22.90 21.55
CA PRO A 217 25.24 -21.44 21.51
C PRO A 217 25.53 -20.88 20.10
N LYS A 218 26.07 -21.70 19.19
CA LYS A 218 26.27 -21.32 17.79
C LYS A 218 25.02 -21.49 16.92
N GLY A 219 24.00 -22.19 17.44
CA GLY A 219 22.74 -22.45 16.78
C GLY A 219 22.36 -23.91 16.88
N GLU A 220 21.15 -24.19 17.34
CA GLU A 220 20.62 -25.57 17.45
C GLU A 220 19.75 -25.93 16.26
N ALA A 221 18.92 -24.98 15.82
CA ALA A 221 17.92 -25.22 14.80
C ALA A 221 17.90 -24.10 13.76
N ARG A 222 17.71 -24.50 12.51
CA ARG A 222 17.63 -23.63 11.33
C ARG A 222 16.30 -23.82 10.62
N ALA A 223 15.67 -22.71 10.23
CA ALA A 223 14.57 -22.70 9.26
C ALA A 223 14.92 -21.78 8.10
N GLN A 224 15.06 -22.32 6.89
CA GLN A 224 15.34 -21.54 5.68
C GLN A 224 14.06 -20.88 5.16
N LEU A 225 14.04 -19.57 4.99
CA LEU A 225 12.86 -18.88 4.46
C LEU A 225 12.85 -18.98 2.94
N THR A 226 11.78 -19.54 2.39
CA THR A 226 11.57 -19.69 0.94
C THR A 226 10.19 -19.22 0.54
N SER A 227 10.00 -18.89 -0.74
CA SER A 227 8.69 -18.64 -1.34
C SER A 227 8.58 -19.34 -2.71
N PRO A 228 7.44 -19.95 -3.06
CA PRO A 228 6.26 -20.14 -2.22
C PRO A 228 6.52 -21.13 -1.07
N TYR A 229 6.18 -20.75 0.16
CA TYR A 229 6.20 -21.65 1.31
C TYR A 229 4.84 -22.34 1.47
N ASN A 230 4.84 -23.66 1.29
CA ASN A 230 3.63 -24.49 1.31
C ASN A 230 3.31 -25.10 2.69
N GLY A 231 3.96 -24.66 3.77
CA GLY A 231 3.89 -25.29 5.10
C GLY A 231 2.55 -25.18 5.85
N ASP A 232 1.43 -24.96 5.14
CA ASP A 232 0.04 -25.05 5.64
C ASP A 232 -1.01 -25.28 4.52
N THR A 233 -0.75 -26.04 3.43
CA THR A 233 -1.84 -26.41 2.48
C THR A 233 -2.92 -27.35 3.06
N ALA A 234 -3.09 -27.38 4.39
CA ALA A 234 -4.32 -27.82 5.06
C ALA A 234 -5.25 -26.64 5.44
N HIS A 235 -4.96 -25.39 5.07
CA HIS A 235 -5.98 -24.34 4.98
C HIS A 235 -6.37 -24.16 3.52
N THR A 236 -7.45 -24.83 3.15
CA THR A 236 -8.14 -24.77 1.86
C THR A 236 -8.31 -23.34 1.38
N ASP A 237 -7.67 -22.99 0.26
CA ASP A 237 -8.21 -21.97 -0.63
C ASP A 237 -9.38 -22.62 -1.39
N PRO A 238 -10.65 -22.22 -1.15
CA PRO A 238 -11.79 -22.78 -1.88
C PRO A 238 -11.85 -22.32 -3.35
N ASN A 239 -10.92 -21.47 -3.82
CA ASN A 239 -11.01 -20.85 -5.14
C ASN A 239 -9.76 -21.04 -6.03
N ARG A 240 -8.97 -22.08 -5.77
CA ARG A 240 -7.91 -22.53 -6.69
C ARG A 240 -8.47 -23.63 -7.60
N THR A 241 -9.11 -23.21 -8.68
CA THR A 241 -9.42 -24.05 -9.86
C THR A 241 -8.62 -23.57 -11.05
#